data_AF-A0A268JUW3-F1
#
_entry.id   AF-A0A268JUW3-F1
#
_cell.length_a   1.000
_cell.length_b   1.000
_cell.length_c   1.000
_cell.angle_alpha   90.00
_cell.angle_beta   90.00
_cell.angle_gamma   90.00
#
_symmetry.space_group_name_H-M   'P 1'
#
loop_
_entity.id
_entity.type
_entity.pdbx_description
1 polymer ?
#
loop_
_entity_poly.entity_id
_entity_poly.type
_entity_poly.pdbx_seq_one_letter_code
_entity_poly.pdbx_strand_id
1 'polypeptide(L)'
;MAKKRRKQEEETYWRSIREHKQERKINYIQTTDSTLNYETLINRHLTTLKKVRENEGKLSPRMKDDWNKVEQMVRKCKKGEVFDYSSFKLNLNMICLSIKVERDMYL
;
A
#
# COMPACT_ATOMS: atom_id res chain seq x y z
N MET A 1 33.44 -29.94 19.04
CA MET A 1 33.06 -28.57 19.46
C MET A 1 32.56 -27.66 18.31
N ALA A 2 32.99 -27.86 17.05
CA ALA A 2 32.64 -26.98 15.92
C ALA A 2 31.14 -26.95 15.52
N LYS A 3 30.40 -28.08 15.61
CA LYS A 3 28.96 -28.13 15.26
C LYS A 3 28.08 -27.25 16.14
N LYS A 4 28.44 -27.08 17.42
CA LYS A 4 27.66 -26.30 18.39
C LYS A 4 27.80 -24.79 18.13
N ARG A 5 29.00 -24.34 17.77
CA ARG A 5 29.27 -22.95 17.33
C ARG A 5 28.50 -22.59 16.07
N ARG A 6 28.51 -23.46 15.05
CA ARG A 6 27.82 -23.21 13.77
C ARG A 6 26.31 -23.05 13.93
N LYS A 7 25.68 -23.89 14.77
CA LYS A 7 24.25 -23.80 15.06
C LYS A 7 23.89 -22.53 15.85
N GLN A 8 24.79 -22.08 16.72
CA GLN A 8 24.63 -20.86 17.49
C GLN A 8 24.79 -19.61 16.62
N GLU A 9 25.73 -19.63 15.67
CA GLU A 9 25.94 -18.58 14.66
C GLU A 9 24.72 -18.45 13.71
N GLU A 10 24.18 -19.58 13.23
CA GLU A 10 22.96 -19.61 12.42
C GLU A 10 21.75 -19.05 13.18
N GLU A 11 21.58 -19.43 14.44
CA GLU A 11 20.46 -18.96 15.26
C GLU A 11 20.57 -17.45 15.53
N THR A 12 21.78 -16.92 15.76
CA THR A 12 22.01 -15.47 15.88
C THR A 12 21.73 -14.71 14.59
N TYR A 13 22.09 -15.27 13.44
CA TYR A 13 21.79 -14.68 12.13
C TYR A 13 20.29 -14.64 11.86
N TRP A 14 19.58 -15.75 12.09
CA TRP A 14 18.13 -15.77 11.91
C TRP A 14 17.38 -14.91 12.93
N ARG A 15 17.95 -14.68 14.12
CA ARG A 15 17.41 -13.74 15.12
C ARG A 15 17.54 -12.29 14.65
N SER A 16 18.72 -11.87 14.18
CA SER A 16 18.91 -10.50 13.67
C SER A 16 18.08 -10.21 12.43
N ILE A 17 17.88 -11.19 11.54
CA ILE A 17 16.98 -11.04 10.38
C ILE A 17 15.52 -10.90 10.84
N ARG A 18 15.07 -11.65 11.85
CA ARG A 18 13.71 -11.52 12.40
C ARG A 18 13.50 -10.16 13.08
N GLU A 19 14.47 -9.71 13.86
CA GLU A 19 14.47 -8.38 14.50
C GLU A 19 14.48 -7.26 13.45
N HIS A 20 15.35 -7.33 12.44
CA HIS A 20 15.35 -6.37 11.32
C HIS A 20 14.06 -6.39 10.49
N LYS A 21 13.38 -7.53 10.35
CA LYS A 21 12.10 -7.63 9.64
C LYS A 21 10.95 -7.05 10.47
N GLN A 22 11.06 -7.06 11.80
CA GLN A 22 10.09 -6.50 12.74
C GLN A 22 10.31 -5.00 12.97
N GLU A 23 11.54 -4.51 12.83
CA GLU A 23 11.92 -3.09 12.95
C GLU A 23 11.77 -2.27 11.66
N ARG A 24 11.47 -2.90 10.51
CA ARG A 24 10.98 -2.17 9.33
C ARG A 24 9.55 -1.67 9.55
N LYS A 25 9.33 -0.89 10.60
CA LYS A 25 8.41 0.25 10.52
C LYS A 25 9.02 1.18 9.49
N ILE A 26 8.67 0.95 8.22
CA ILE A 26 9.00 1.86 7.14
C ILE A 26 8.26 3.16 7.46
N ASN A 27 8.92 4.06 8.17
CA ASN A 27 8.32 5.33 8.58
C ASN A 27 8.14 6.27 7.38
N TYR A 28 8.87 6.05 6.29
CA TYR A 28 8.71 6.75 5.02
C TYR A 28 9.09 5.84 3.85
N ILE A 29 8.21 5.73 2.85
CA ILE A 29 8.62 5.35 1.50
C ILE A 29 8.96 6.66 0.81
N GLN A 30 10.25 6.95 0.70
CA GLN A 30 10.74 7.99 -0.20
C GLN A 30 10.58 7.49 -1.63
N THR A 31 9.66 8.09 -2.38
CA THR A 31 9.77 8.19 -3.83
C THR A 31 10.42 9.52 -4.18
N THR A 32 11.15 9.56 -5.29
CA THR A 32 12.09 10.62 -5.70
C THR A 32 11.52 12.03 -5.75
N ASP A 33 10.20 12.22 -5.77
CA ASP A 33 9.58 13.54 -5.88
C ASP A 33 8.39 13.69 -4.93
N SER A 34 8.57 14.55 -3.93
CA SER A 34 7.54 15.28 -3.18
C SER A 34 6.61 14.45 -2.28
N THR A 35 6.45 14.90 -1.02
CA THR A 35 5.35 14.51 -0.14
C THR A 35 4.01 14.75 -0.85
N LEU A 36 3.34 13.67 -1.28
CA LEU A 36 2.04 13.79 -1.95
C LEU A 36 0.97 14.12 -0.91
N ASN A 37 0.47 15.36 -0.96
CA ASN A 37 -0.60 15.82 -0.08
C ASN A 37 -1.98 15.36 -0.61
N TYR A 38 -2.99 15.43 0.26
CA TYR A 38 -4.36 15.01 -0.05
C TYR A 38 -4.94 15.73 -1.27
N GLU A 39 -4.68 17.03 -1.42
CA GLU A 39 -5.16 17.80 -2.57
C GLU A 39 -4.61 17.26 -3.88
N THR A 40 -3.31 16.94 -3.93
CA THR A 40 -2.68 16.32 -5.10
C THR A 40 -3.26 14.94 -5.37
N LEU A 41 -3.53 14.13 -4.34
CA LEU A 41 -4.16 12.82 -4.49
C LEU A 41 -5.53 12.91 -5.16
N ILE A 42 -6.38 13.81 -4.67
CA ILE A 42 -7.73 14.01 -5.18
C ILE A 42 -7.68 14.59 -6.59
N ASN A 43 -6.84 15.60 -6.85
CA ASN A 43 -6.71 16.17 -8.20
C ASN A 43 -6.29 15.13 -9.24
N ARG A 44 -5.46 14.15 -8.87
CA ARG A 44 -5.02 13.09 -9.78
C ARG A 44 -6.04 11.97 -9.97
N HIS A 45 -6.67 11.52 -8.88
CA HIS A 45 -7.41 10.25 -8.87
C HIS A 45 -8.91 10.36 -8.59
N LEU A 46 -9.46 11.55 -8.36
CA LEU A 46 -10.89 11.72 -8.00
C LEU A 46 -11.82 11.06 -9.03
N THR A 47 -11.54 11.24 -10.32
CA THR A 47 -12.35 10.64 -11.39
C THR A 47 -12.38 9.12 -11.29
N THR A 48 -11.21 8.49 -11.10
CA THR A 48 -11.12 7.03 -10.95
C THR A 48 -11.82 6.55 -9.67
N LEU A 49 -11.60 7.23 -8.54
CA LEU A 49 -12.24 6.91 -7.26
C LEU A 49 -13.77 6.97 -7.35
N LYS A 50 -14.32 7.98 -8.03
CA LYS A 50 -15.76 8.09 -8.29
C LYS A 50 -16.28 6.93 -9.15
N LYS A 51 -15.60 6.62 -10.25
CA LYS A 51 -15.97 5.49 -11.14
C LYS A 51 -15.98 4.16 -10.39
N VAL A 52 -14.99 3.92 -9.52
CA VAL A 52 -14.93 2.72 -8.68
C VAL A 52 -16.10 2.70 -7.69
N ARG A 53 -16.39 3.83 -7.03
CA ARG A 53 -17.52 3.94 -6.08
C ARG A 53 -18.87 3.68 -6.73
N GLU A 54 -19.10 4.22 -7.93
CA GLU A 54 -20.33 3.99 -8.70
C GLU A 54 -20.49 2.51 -9.12
N ASN A 55 -19.38 1.81 -9.31
CA ASN A 55 -19.34 0.40 -9.70
C ASN A 55 -19.06 -0.55 -8.52
N GLU A 56 -19.12 -0.08 -7.28
CA GLU A 56 -18.78 -0.85 -6.07
C GLU A 56 -19.63 -2.14 -5.94
N GLY A 57 -20.87 -2.10 -6.46
CA GLY A 57 -21.76 -3.27 -6.50
C GLY A 57 -21.22 -4.45 -7.31
N LYS A 58 -20.27 -4.21 -8.24
CA LYS A 58 -19.62 -5.25 -9.06
C LYS A 58 -18.42 -5.89 -8.37
N LEU A 59 -17.97 -5.37 -7.23
CA LEU A 59 -16.82 -5.90 -6.50
C LEU A 59 -17.19 -7.22 -5.81
N SER A 60 -16.31 -8.21 -5.96
CA SER A 60 -16.37 -9.43 -5.16
C SER A 60 -16.08 -9.10 -3.68
N PRO A 61 -16.50 -9.95 -2.71
CA PRO A 61 -16.27 -9.70 -1.28
C PRO A 61 -14.80 -9.37 -0.95
N ARG A 62 -13.86 -10.14 -1.49
CA ARG A 62 -12.42 -9.91 -1.30
C ARG A 62 -11.97 -8.54 -1.85
N MET A 63 -12.53 -8.11 -2.96
CA MET A 63 -12.18 -6.81 -3.56
C MET A 63 -12.84 -5.63 -2.87
N LYS A 64 -13.96 -5.85 -2.18
CA LYS A 64 -14.52 -4.84 -1.26
C LYS A 64 -13.57 -4.59 -0.10
N ASP A 65 -12.88 -5.62 0.40
CA ASP A 65 -11.84 -5.43 1.43
C ASP A 65 -10.67 -4.60 0.89
N ASP A 66 -10.25 -4.85 -0.35
CA ASP A 66 -9.19 -4.06 -0.99
C ASP A 66 -9.65 -2.62 -1.27
N TRP A 67 -10.91 -2.42 -1.66
CA TRP A 67 -11.50 -1.09 -1.80
C TRP A 67 -11.56 -0.34 -0.46
N ASN A 68 -11.98 -1.01 0.62
CA ASN A 68 -11.97 -0.45 1.97
C ASN A 68 -10.56 -0.03 2.40
N LYS A 69 -9.52 -0.79 2.03
CA LYS A 69 -8.12 -0.39 2.28
C LYS A 69 -7.79 0.90 1.52
N VAL A 70 -8.17 1.01 0.25
CA VAL A 70 -7.96 2.24 -0.54
C VAL A 70 -8.66 3.43 0.12
N GLU A 71 -9.93 3.28 0.52
CA GLU A 71 -10.67 4.34 1.24
C GLU A 71 -9.96 4.74 2.54
N GLN A 72 -9.45 3.77 3.31
CA GLN A 72 -8.69 4.04 4.53
C GLN A 72 -7.39 4.81 4.23
N MET A 73 -6.65 4.45 3.18
CA MET A 73 -5.44 5.17 2.78
C MET A 73 -5.74 6.62 2.42
N VAL A 74 -6.83 6.88 1.68
CA VAL A 74 -7.29 8.25 1.36
C VAL A 74 -7.66 9.02 2.62
N ARG A 75 -8.39 8.40 3.58
CA ARG A 75 -8.74 9.04 4.86
C ARG A 75 -7.51 9.39 5.69
N LYS A 76 -6.51 8.50 5.73
CA LYS A 76 -5.21 8.75 6.39
C LYS A 76 -4.48 9.92 5.74
N CYS A 77 -4.41 9.93 4.40
CA CYS A 77 -3.83 11.05 3.65
C CYS A 77 -4.54 12.38 3.97
N LYS A 78 -5.87 12.39 4.06
CA LYS A 78 -6.66 13.57 4.45
C LYS A 78 -6.31 14.10 5.85
N LYS A 79 -5.93 13.21 6.78
CA LYS A 79 -5.50 13.57 8.14
C LYS A 79 -4.04 14.01 8.22
N GLY A 80 -3.31 14.00 7.11
CA GLY A 80 -1.88 14.29 7.08
C GLY A 80 -1.01 13.13 7.60
N GLU A 81 -1.56 11.92 7.70
CA GLU A 81 -0.80 10.73 8.08
C GLU A 81 0.08 10.23 6.92
N VAL A 82 1.04 9.36 7.26
CA VAL A 82 1.92 8.70 6.27
C VAL A 82 1.08 7.96 5.23
N PHE A 83 1.35 8.26 3.97
CA PHE A 83 0.63 7.71 2.84
C PHE A 83 1.58 7.03 1.87
N ASP A 84 1.39 5.73 1.68
CA ASP A 84 2.12 4.95 0.68
C ASP A 84 1.41 5.05 -0.68
N TYR A 85 1.89 5.95 -1.52
CA TYR A 85 1.31 6.18 -2.84
C TYR A 85 1.50 4.99 -3.79
N SER A 86 2.58 4.22 -3.65
CA SER A 86 2.84 3.05 -4.50
C SER A 86 1.82 1.95 -4.21
N SER A 87 1.60 1.65 -2.93
CA SER A 87 0.56 0.72 -2.51
C SER A 87 -0.84 1.21 -2.90
N PHE A 88 -1.11 2.52 -2.81
CA PHE A 88 -2.39 3.08 -3.23
C PHE A 88 -2.63 2.82 -4.73
N LYS A 89 -1.67 3.16 -5.59
CA LYS A 89 -1.78 2.97 -7.04
C LYS A 89 -1.97 1.51 -7.40
N LEU A 90 -1.20 0.61 -6.78
CA LEU A 90 -1.32 -0.82 -7.01
C LEU A 90 -2.73 -1.33 -6.67
N ASN A 91 -3.23 -1.03 -5.47
CA ASN A 91 -4.56 -1.47 -5.04
C ASN A 91 -5.66 -0.90 -5.93
N LEU A 92 -5.61 0.42 -6.22
CA LEU A 92 -6.60 1.07 -7.06
C LEU A 92 -6.59 0.51 -8.49
N ASN A 93 -5.42 0.30 -9.08
CA ASN A 93 -5.29 -0.27 -10.43
C ASN A 93 -5.87 -1.70 -10.51
N MET A 94 -5.58 -2.56 -9.53
CA MET A 94 -6.13 -3.92 -9.48
C MET A 94 -7.65 -3.92 -9.37
N ILE A 95 -8.22 -3.00 -8.59
CA ILE A 95 -9.67 -2.80 -8.50
C ILE A 95 -10.23 -2.38 -9.85
N CYS A 96 -9.64 -1.37 -10.48
CA CYS A 96 -10.11 -0.87 -11.77
C CYS A 96 -10.12 -1.95 -12.85
N LEU A 97 -9.09 -2.79 -12.91
CA LEU A 97 -9.02 -3.92 -13.83
C LEU A 97 -10.13 -4.94 -13.61
N SER A 98 -10.45 -5.26 -12.36
CA SER A 98 -11.50 -6.24 -12.06
C SER A 98 -12.90 -5.77 -12.44
N ILE A 99 -13.21 -4.48 -12.26
CA ILE A 99 -14.52 -3.93 -12.57
C ILE A 99 -14.57 -3.20 -13.93
N LYS A 100 -13.48 -3.31 -14.71
CA LYS A 100 -13.33 -2.78 -16.07
C LYS A 100 -13.70 -1.29 -16.18
N VAL A 101 -13.25 -0.50 -15.21
CA VAL A 101 -13.38 0.97 -15.26
C VAL A 101 -12.09 1.59 -15.76
N GLU A 102 -12.28 2.65 -16.55
CA GLU A 102 -11.19 3.46 -17.08
C GLU A 102 -10.44 4.19 -15.95
N ARG A 103 -9.11 4.19 -16.08
CA ARG A 103 -8.16 4.76 -15.11
C ARG A 103 -7.72 6.14 -15.56
N ASP A 104 -7.36 6.99 -14.61
CA ASP A 104 -6.68 8.25 -14.89
C ASP A 104 -5.24 8.04 -15.37
N MET A 105 -4.61 9.11 -15.87
CA MET A 105 -3.25 9.11 -16.43
C MET A 105 -2.16 8.75 -15.39
N TYR A 106 -2.46 8.82 -14.09
CA TYR A 106 -1.50 8.65 -13.02
C TYR A 106 -1.47 7.22 -12.44
N LEU A 107 -2.25 6.29 -13.02
CA LEU A 107 -2.36 4.88 -12.63
C LEU A 107 -1.71 3.89 -13.60
#